data_AF-A0A923YVT9-F1
#
_entry.id   AF-A0A923YVT9-F1
#
_cell.length_a   1.000
_cell.length_b   1.000
_cell.length_c   1.000
_cell.angle_alpha   90.00
_cell.angle_beta   90.00
_cell.angle_gamma   90.00
#
_symmetry.space_group_name_H-M   'P 1'
#
loop_
_entity.id
_entity.type
_entity.pdbx_description
1 polymer ?
#
loop_
_entity_poly.entity_id
_entity_poly.type
_entity_poly.pdbx_seq_one_letter_code
_entity_poly.pdbx_strand_id
1 'polypeptide(L)'
;MSVGVTGHRDLAPDDVAALYPRLHAVLASLRHATERLHAAEAVNFAAASPVVRMLSPLAAGADQIAARAALDLGFDLHAVLPFHRADYRTDFAAEPDNDAAAAFDALIARADRVLELPCRRGDVPSAYALAGRATVAHCDVLIAVWDGLPARGAGGTAEVVEDAVRRGLPVIHIAVDATRPTLLVWSAHEPHLLQTRIEQTASRPLDGFGVDLLVTQLLGPPRDPDERAHLAMFVGERERRITPRIEFPLLLALTGVQWPRLTALIARPYLRDTIDTGTPALATWRAAYAWSDGLAAHFAQSYRSGHVFNFVAGAVAVLLGLSGLLLPGVKLWLAFLELAVIGAFVINTRIGIARNWHRRWLDYRQLAERLRPMARLAEIGIAQPERRSVTRRALSWVDWYAAGIWRSIGIPSGELSGDVATLTAAIVVGELGPQVDYHRRAAAVVHRLDHRLHRAGTVLFAVSCLSCVAFIIAFFVDHAWTVANAQAFVALSAGLPAVGTAFFGIRVQGDFAGTAARSEVTADHLLAIAAALEAVPPTLARTADGGEAAARAMISDLGEWRLSHQQRQLELG
;
A
#
# COMPACT_ATOMS: atom_id res chain seq x y z
N MET A 1 4.35 -15.93 -11.28
CA MET A 1 5.71 -15.56 -10.82
C MET A 1 6.46 -14.92 -11.98
N SER A 2 7.30 -13.94 -11.71
CA SER A 2 8.13 -13.27 -12.72
C SER A 2 9.61 -13.47 -12.40
N VAL A 3 10.38 -14.00 -13.34
CA VAL A 3 11.83 -14.24 -13.22
C VAL A 3 12.54 -13.28 -14.17
N GLY A 4 13.41 -12.42 -13.67
CA GLY A 4 14.25 -11.56 -14.51
C GLY A 4 15.58 -12.22 -14.80
N VAL A 5 16.24 -11.85 -15.91
CA VAL A 5 17.62 -12.23 -16.19
C VAL A 5 18.50 -11.03 -16.51
N THR A 6 19.76 -11.12 -16.13
CA THR A 6 20.84 -10.25 -16.61
C THR A 6 22.13 -11.06 -16.67
N GLY A 7 22.97 -10.84 -17.68
CA GLY A 7 24.26 -11.53 -17.74
C GLY A 7 25.24 -11.02 -18.79
N HIS A 8 26.40 -11.67 -18.88
CA HIS A 8 27.42 -11.34 -19.86
C HIS A 8 26.96 -11.60 -21.30
N ARG A 9 27.41 -10.70 -22.20
CA ARG A 9 27.17 -10.78 -23.64
C ARG A 9 28.19 -11.67 -24.34
N ASP A 10 29.45 -11.48 -23.97
CA ASP A 10 30.58 -12.18 -24.57
C ASP A 10 30.91 -13.41 -23.72
N LEU A 11 30.27 -14.53 -24.04
CA LEU A 11 30.53 -15.83 -23.41
C LEU A 11 31.34 -16.71 -24.37
N ALA A 12 32.33 -17.43 -23.85
CA ALA A 12 33.06 -18.40 -24.66
C ALA A 12 32.11 -19.55 -25.09
N PRO A 13 32.33 -20.19 -26.26
CA PRO A 13 31.45 -21.27 -26.74
C PRO A 13 31.25 -22.42 -25.74
N ASP A 14 32.30 -22.80 -25.01
CA ASP A 14 32.25 -23.85 -23.98
C ASP A 14 31.39 -23.41 -22.79
N ASP A 15 31.47 -22.14 -22.39
CA ASP A 15 30.63 -21.58 -21.31
C ASP A 15 29.16 -21.52 -21.74
N VAL A 16 28.87 -21.20 -23.00
CA VAL A 16 27.50 -21.22 -23.55
C VAL A 16 26.89 -22.62 -23.47
N ALA A 17 27.65 -23.65 -23.85
CA ALA A 17 27.20 -25.04 -23.80
C ALA A 17 26.93 -25.52 -22.36
N ALA A 18 27.75 -25.09 -21.40
CA ALA A 18 27.58 -25.43 -19.99
C ALA A 18 26.48 -24.61 -19.28
N LEU A 19 26.21 -23.40 -19.75
CA LEU A 19 25.27 -22.47 -19.11
C LEU A 19 23.80 -22.88 -19.32
N TYR A 20 23.43 -23.34 -20.53
CA TYR A 20 22.05 -23.70 -20.84
C TYR A 20 21.47 -24.76 -19.89
N PRO A 21 22.12 -25.92 -19.64
CA PRO A 21 21.61 -26.91 -18.69
C PRO A 21 21.44 -26.37 -17.26
N ARG A 22 22.33 -25.48 -16.81
CA ARG A 22 22.26 -24.86 -15.48
C ARG A 22 21.08 -23.92 -15.36
N LEU A 23 20.88 -23.03 -16.35
CA LEU A 23 19.72 -22.15 -16.41
C LEU A 23 18.42 -22.94 -16.48
N HIS A 24 18.36 -23.95 -17.34
CA HIS A 24 17.21 -24.82 -17.47
C HIS A 24 16.88 -25.53 -16.16
N ALA A 25 17.88 -26.06 -15.44
CA ALA A 25 17.67 -26.72 -14.14
C ALA A 25 17.11 -25.76 -13.07
N VAL A 26 17.64 -24.53 -12.98
CA VAL A 26 17.16 -23.50 -12.06
C VAL A 26 15.73 -23.09 -12.40
N LEU A 27 15.45 -22.78 -13.67
CA LEU A 27 14.13 -22.38 -14.14
C LEU A 27 13.09 -23.49 -13.94
N ALA A 28 13.44 -24.75 -14.23
CA ALA A 28 12.57 -25.90 -13.99
C ALA A 28 12.26 -26.06 -12.49
N SER A 29 13.26 -25.87 -11.63
CA SER A 29 13.08 -25.93 -10.17
C SER A 29 12.13 -24.84 -9.67
N LEU A 30 12.27 -23.60 -10.17
CA LEU A 30 11.38 -22.48 -9.84
C LEU A 30 9.94 -22.74 -10.31
N ARG A 31 9.77 -23.29 -11.52
CA ARG A 31 8.45 -23.67 -12.05
C ARG A 31 7.79 -24.74 -11.18
N HIS A 32 8.49 -25.84 -10.92
CA HIS A 32 7.94 -26.93 -10.10
C HIS A 32 7.62 -26.48 -8.67
N ALA A 33 8.46 -25.63 -8.06
CA ALA A 33 8.18 -25.06 -6.73
C ALA A 33 6.94 -24.17 -6.75
N THR A 34 6.73 -23.39 -7.82
CA THR A 34 5.53 -22.56 -8.01
C THR A 34 4.27 -23.42 -8.14
N GLU A 35 4.33 -24.49 -8.93
CA GLU A 35 3.23 -25.45 -9.10
C GLU A 35 2.91 -26.18 -7.78
N ARG A 36 3.92 -26.60 -7.01
CA ARG A 36 3.73 -27.19 -5.68
C ARG A 36 3.06 -26.22 -4.72
N LEU A 37 3.49 -24.96 -4.68
CA LEU A 37 2.88 -23.94 -3.82
C LEU A 37 1.43 -23.67 -4.23
N HIS A 38 1.14 -23.57 -5.52
CA HIS A 38 -0.21 -23.39 -6.05
C HIS A 38 -1.13 -24.54 -5.61
N ALA A 39 -0.67 -25.79 -5.72
CA ALA A 39 -1.42 -26.96 -5.27
C ALA A 39 -1.62 -26.98 -3.75
N ALA A 40 -0.59 -26.63 -2.96
CA ALA A 40 -0.65 -26.63 -1.51
C ALA A 40 -1.59 -25.54 -0.94
N GLU A 41 -1.72 -24.41 -1.63
CA GLU A 41 -2.50 -23.25 -1.20
C GLU A 41 -3.67 -22.95 -2.17
N ALA A 42 -4.29 -24.00 -2.72
CA ALA A 42 -5.34 -23.90 -3.75
C ALA A 42 -6.55 -23.03 -3.35
N VAL A 43 -6.83 -22.86 -2.05
CA VAL A 43 -7.90 -21.99 -1.53
C VAL A 43 -7.57 -20.50 -1.71
N ASN A 44 -6.28 -20.16 -1.77
CA ASN A 44 -5.79 -18.78 -1.83
C ASN A 44 -5.45 -18.31 -3.26
N PHE A 45 -5.46 -19.22 -4.23
CA PHE A 45 -5.13 -18.95 -5.62
C PHE A 45 -6.31 -19.26 -6.56
N ALA A 46 -6.29 -18.69 -7.76
CA ALA A 46 -7.24 -19.07 -8.80
C ALA A 46 -7.02 -20.53 -9.22
N ALA A 47 -8.10 -21.21 -9.63
CA ALA A 47 -8.04 -22.61 -10.05
C ALA A 47 -7.21 -22.83 -11.35
N ALA A 48 -7.01 -21.78 -12.14
CA ALA A 48 -6.14 -21.84 -13.32
C ALA A 48 -4.68 -22.11 -12.94
N SER A 49 -3.94 -22.77 -13.83
CA SER A 49 -2.52 -23.06 -13.64
C SER A 49 -1.71 -21.78 -13.41
N PRO A 50 -0.67 -21.84 -12.56
CA PRO A 50 0.14 -20.67 -12.27
C PRO A 50 0.92 -20.23 -13.50
N VAL A 51 0.85 -18.94 -13.82
CA VAL A 51 1.65 -18.34 -14.89
C VAL A 51 3.04 -18.01 -14.37
N VAL A 52 4.07 -18.48 -15.07
CA VAL A 52 5.48 -18.17 -14.79
C VAL A 52 6.05 -17.43 -15.99
N ARG A 53 6.72 -16.31 -15.75
CA ARG A 53 7.16 -15.38 -16.79
C ARG A 53 8.66 -15.17 -16.72
N MET A 54 9.28 -14.99 -17.88
CA MET A 54 10.68 -14.63 -18.03
C MET A 54 10.78 -13.19 -18.54
N LEU A 55 11.42 -12.31 -17.78
CA LEU A 55 11.73 -10.93 -18.18
C LEU A 55 13.18 -10.89 -18.63
N SER A 56 13.41 -10.48 -19.88
CA SER A 56 14.75 -10.45 -20.47
C SER A 56 14.95 -9.22 -21.35
N PRO A 57 16.08 -8.51 -21.21
CA PRO A 57 16.50 -7.51 -22.20
C PRO A 57 16.91 -8.08 -23.56
N LEU A 58 16.97 -9.41 -23.69
CA LEU A 58 17.36 -10.13 -24.90
C LEU A 58 18.72 -9.71 -25.49
N ALA A 59 19.64 -9.25 -24.63
CA ALA A 59 21.02 -9.05 -25.04
C ALA A 59 21.64 -10.38 -25.51
N ALA A 60 22.64 -10.31 -26.40
CA ALA A 60 23.36 -11.50 -26.83
C ALA A 60 23.95 -12.25 -25.61
N GLY A 61 24.18 -13.55 -25.75
CA GLY A 61 24.73 -14.38 -24.67
C GLY A 61 23.68 -14.81 -23.63
N ALA A 62 23.95 -14.53 -22.36
CA ALA A 62 23.19 -15.10 -21.24
C ALA A 62 21.67 -14.83 -21.30
N ASP A 63 21.27 -13.61 -21.67
CA ASP A 63 19.87 -13.19 -21.68
C ASP A 63 19.04 -13.96 -22.72
N GLN A 64 19.59 -14.18 -23.93
CA GLN A 64 18.95 -14.99 -24.97
C GLN A 64 18.95 -16.49 -24.64
N ILE A 65 20.03 -17.02 -24.07
CA ILE A 65 20.11 -18.43 -23.63
C ILE A 65 19.04 -18.71 -22.56
N ALA A 66 18.90 -17.81 -21.59
CA ALA A 66 17.92 -17.93 -20.53
C ALA A 66 16.48 -17.79 -21.06
N ALA A 67 16.24 -16.85 -21.99
CA ALA A 67 14.94 -16.69 -22.63
C ALA A 67 14.52 -17.97 -23.38
N ARG A 68 15.43 -18.60 -24.13
CA ARG A 68 15.18 -19.88 -24.79
C ARG A 68 14.88 -21.00 -23.79
N ALA A 69 15.70 -21.16 -22.74
CA ALA A 69 15.48 -22.17 -21.71
C ALA A 69 14.13 -22.00 -21.01
N ALA A 70 13.71 -20.75 -20.75
CA ALA A 70 12.42 -20.46 -20.14
C ALA A 70 11.25 -20.81 -21.08
N LEU A 71 11.35 -20.47 -22.37
CA LEU A 71 10.35 -20.81 -23.38
C LEU A 71 10.20 -22.33 -23.57
N ASP A 72 11.29 -23.08 -23.53
CA ASP A 72 11.28 -24.55 -23.63
C ASP A 72 10.61 -25.19 -22.39
N LEU A 73 10.68 -24.49 -21.26
CA LEU A 73 9.95 -24.79 -20.03
C LEU A 73 8.58 -24.14 -19.97
N GLY A 74 8.02 -23.62 -21.07
CA GLY A 74 6.67 -23.07 -21.14
C GLY A 74 6.42 -21.80 -20.33
N PHE A 75 7.45 -20.99 -20.08
CA PHE A 75 7.28 -19.65 -19.49
C PHE A 75 6.79 -18.67 -20.55
N ASP A 76 6.01 -17.67 -20.15
CA ASP A 76 5.72 -16.53 -21.00
C ASP A 76 6.97 -15.62 -21.08
N LEU A 77 7.41 -15.27 -22.30
CA LEU A 77 8.55 -14.36 -22.49
C LEU A 77 8.08 -12.91 -22.58
N HIS A 78 8.64 -12.07 -21.71
CA HIS A 78 8.43 -10.63 -21.66
C HIS A 78 9.76 -9.92 -21.98
N ALA A 79 9.85 -9.30 -23.15
CA ALA A 79 11.06 -8.62 -23.59
C ALA A 79 11.08 -7.16 -23.11
N VAL A 80 12.22 -6.71 -22.57
CA VAL A 80 12.42 -5.33 -22.07
C VAL A 80 13.58 -4.68 -22.83
N LEU A 81 13.28 -4.04 -23.95
CA LEU A 81 14.29 -3.55 -24.88
C LEU A 81 14.77 -2.14 -24.49
N PRO A 82 16.10 -1.90 -24.48
CA PRO A 82 16.67 -0.59 -24.16
C PRO A 82 16.36 0.47 -25.22
N PHE A 83 16.08 0.05 -26.46
CA PHE A 83 15.75 0.91 -27.60
C PHE A 83 14.54 0.33 -28.35
N HIS A 84 14.07 1.05 -29.37
CA HIS A 84 13.12 0.50 -30.34
C HIS A 84 13.67 -0.78 -30.97
N ARG A 85 12.79 -1.74 -31.25
CA ARG A 85 13.17 -3.09 -31.72
C ARG A 85 14.06 -3.06 -32.97
N ALA A 86 13.75 -2.16 -33.90
CA ALA A 86 14.44 -2.05 -35.18
C ALA A 86 15.87 -1.53 -34.98
N ASP A 87 16.03 -0.55 -34.10
CA ASP A 87 17.34 -0.04 -33.73
C ASP A 87 18.10 -1.11 -32.97
N TYR A 88 17.53 -1.69 -31.91
CA TYR A 88 18.24 -2.65 -31.07
C TYR A 88 18.75 -3.87 -31.85
N ARG A 89 17.98 -4.34 -32.84
CA ARG A 89 18.38 -5.43 -33.73
C ARG A 89 19.73 -5.18 -34.42
N THR A 90 20.11 -3.92 -34.70
CA THR A 90 21.39 -3.61 -35.35
C THR A 90 22.60 -3.94 -34.47
N ASP A 91 22.43 -4.01 -33.14
CA ASP A 91 23.51 -4.35 -32.20
C ASP A 91 23.99 -5.79 -32.40
N PHE A 92 23.18 -6.64 -33.02
CA PHE A 92 23.47 -8.04 -33.28
C PHE A 92 23.91 -8.32 -34.72
N ALA A 93 23.88 -7.31 -35.60
CA ALA A 93 24.13 -7.48 -37.04
C ALA A 93 25.62 -7.38 -37.42
N ALA A 94 26.48 -6.93 -36.50
CA ALA A 94 27.89 -6.64 -36.78
C ALA A 94 28.83 -7.85 -36.62
N GLU A 95 28.34 -9.02 -36.19
CA GLU A 95 29.13 -10.23 -36.02
C GLU A 95 28.77 -11.29 -37.08
N PRO A 96 29.56 -11.42 -38.18
CA PRO A 96 29.22 -12.24 -39.34
C PRO A 96 29.06 -13.75 -39.08
N ASP A 97 29.63 -14.25 -37.98
CA ASP A 97 29.59 -15.67 -37.57
C ASP A 97 28.55 -15.96 -36.47
N ASN A 98 27.75 -14.96 -36.06
CA ASN A 98 26.87 -15.07 -34.90
C ASN A 98 25.37 -15.13 -35.29
N ASP A 99 24.69 -16.19 -34.88
CA ASP A 99 23.23 -16.40 -35.02
C ASP A 99 22.40 -15.49 -34.09
N ALA A 100 23.03 -14.57 -33.34
CA ALA A 100 22.40 -13.71 -32.35
C ALA A 100 21.27 -12.82 -32.91
N ALA A 101 21.38 -12.31 -34.14
CA ALA A 101 20.32 -11.49 -34.74
C ALA A 101 19.07 -12.33 -35.10
N ALA A 102 19.27 -13.54 -35.64
CA ALA A 102 18.17 -14.45 -35.95
C ALA A 102 17.56 -15.04 -34.67
N ALA A 103 18.38 -15.34 -33.66
CA ALA A 103 17.93 -15.73 -32.33
C ALA A 103 17.08 -14.64 -31.67
N PHE A 104 17.52 -13.38 -31.75
CA PHE A 104 16.74 -12.22 -31.29
C PHE A 104 15.39 -12.13 -31.99
N ASP A 105 15.35 -12.20 -33.33
CA ASP A 105 14.10 -12.16 -34.11
C ASP A 105 13.15 -13.31 -33.72
N ALA A 106 13.69 -14.52 -33.55
CA ALA A 106 12.93 -15.69 -33.14
C ALA A 106 12.35 -15.56 -31.72
N LEU A 107 13.12 -14.98 -30.79
CA LEU A 107 12.68 -14.75 -29.41
C LEU A 107 11.62 -13.64 -29.35
N ILE A 108 11.80 -12.54 -30.07
CA ILE A 108 10.81 -11.46 -30.18
C ILE A 108 9.50 -11.97 -30.76
N ALA A 109 9.55 -12.81 -31.79
CA ALA A 109 8.34 -13.41 -32.39
C ALA A 109 7.55 -14.30 -31.42
N ARG A 110 8.20 -14.83 -30.38
CA ARG A 110 7.59 -15.68 -29.33
C ARG A 110 7.29 -14.93 -28.03
N ALA A 111 7.66 -13.65 -27.92
CA ALA A 111 7.40 -12.86 -26.73
C ALA A 111 5.92 -12.50 -26.61
N ASP A 112 5.31 -12.76 -25.45
CA ASP A 112 3.94 -12.37 -25.14
C ASP A 112 3.82 -10.84 -25.04
N ARG A 113 4.85 -10.19 -24.49
CA ARG A 113 4.95 -8.74 -24.37
C ARG A 113 6.34 -8.25 -24.74
N VAL A 114 6.38 -7.08 -25.38
CA VAL A 114 7.63 -6.40 -25.72
C VAL A 114 7.50 -4.95 -25.26
N LEU A 115 8.30 -4.54 -24.29
CA LEU A 115 8.43 -3.15 -23.86
C LEU A 115 9.63 -2.53 -24.58
N GLU A 116 9.39 -1.47 -25.35
CA GLU A 116 10.44 -0.70 -26.01
C GLU A 116 10.62 0.63 -25.29
N LEU A 117 11.80 0.85 -24.68
CA LEU A 117 12.09 2.08 -23.94
C LEU A 117 12.42 3.23 -24.93
N PRO A 118 12.06 4.49 -24.60
CA PRO A 118 12.22 5.64 -25.49
C PRO A 118 13.64 6.20 -25.42
N CYS A 119 14.65 5.33 -25.27
CA CYS A 119 16.04 5.75 -25.16
C CYS A 119 16.62 6.02 -26.54
N ARG A 120 17.55 6.98 -26.62
CA ARG A 120 18.26 7.32 -27.85
C ARG A 120 19.67 6.72 -27.83
N ARG A 121 20.20 6.42 -29.01
CA ARG A 121 21.57 5.90 -29.20
C ARG A 121 22.69 6.85 -28.74
N GLY A 122 22.39 8.11 -28.42
CA GLY A 122 23.37 9.08 -27.91
C GLY A 122 23.86 8.79 -26.48
N ASP A 123 23.13 7.99 -25.69
CA ASP A 123 23.51 7.60 -24.32
C ASP A 123 23.21 6.10 -24.10
N VAL A 124 24.04 5.26 -24.74
CA VAL A 124 23.89 3.79 -24.73
C VAL A 124 24.00 3.19 -23.31
N PRO A 125 24.97 3.57 -22.45
CA PRO A 125 25.08 3.01 -21.11
C PRO A 125 23.82 3.25 -20.26
N SER A 126 23.24 4.45 -20.31
CA SER A 126 22.01 4.77 -19.58
C SER A 126 20.81 3.97 -20.08
N ALA A 127 20.70 3.75 -21.40
CA ALA A 127 19.62 2.94 -21.98
C ALA A 127 19.60 1.50 -21.45
N TYR A 128 20.76 0.86 -21.35
CA TYR A 128 20.87 -0.48 -20.76
C TYR A 128 20.59 -0.48 -19.26
N ALA A 129 21.04 0.54 -18.53
CA ALA A 129 20.72 0.69 -17.11
C ALA A 129 19.20 0.80 -16.89
N LEU A 130 18.49 1.53 -17.75
CA LEU A 130 17.03 1.65 -17.70
C LEU A 130 16.31 0.32 -18.02
N ALA A 131 16.80 -0.45 -19.00
CA ALA A 131 16.25 -1.78 -19.29
C ALA A 131 16.48 -2.77 -18.12
N GLY A 132 17.66 -2.72 -17.50
CA GLY A 132 17.95 -3.46 -16.26
C GLY A 132 17.02 -3.05 -15.12
N ARG A 133 16.81 -1.75 -14.92
CA ARG A 133 15.89 -1.21 -13.91
C ARG A 133 14.45 -1.66 -14.15
N ALA A 134 13.94 -1.62 -15.38
CA ALA A 134 12.62 -2.18 -15.72
C ALA A 134 12.52 -3.68 -15.43
N THR A 135 13.56 -4.44 -15.78
CA THR A 135 13.62 -5.88 -15.48
C THR A 135 13.51 -6.13 -13.97
N VAL A 136 14.31 -5.39 -13.18
CA VAL A 136 14.27 -5.46 -11.70
C VAL A 136 12.94 -4.97 -11.14
N ALA A 137 12.30 -3.96 -11.72
CA ALA A 137 11.01 -3.43 -11.24
C ALA A 137 9.86 -4.46 -11.34
N HIS A 138 9.93 -5.38 -12.30
CA HIS A 138 8.83 -6.27 -12.65
C HIS A 138 9.08 -7.76 -12.41
N CYS A 139 10.23 -8.14 -11.83
CA CYS A 139 10.50 -9.52 -11.41
C CYS A 139 10.36 -9.75 -9.89
N ASP A 140 10.07 -11.01 -9.52
CA ASP A 140 10.05 -11.50 -8.14
C ASP A 140 11.42 -12.07 -7.71
N VAL A 141 12.21 -12.53 -8.69
CA VAL A 141 13.58 -13.03 -8.53
C VAL A 141 14.41 -12.64 -9.76
N LEU A 142 15.67 -12.28 -9.56
CA LEU A 142 16.62 -12.01 -10.65
C LEU A 142 17.61 -13.16 -10.77
N ILE A 143 17.82 -13.70 -11.97
CA ILE A 143 18.93 -14.58 -12.29
C ILE A 143 20.07 -13.71 -12.85
N ALA A 144 21.23 -13.75 -12.20
CA ALA A 144 22.41 -13.02 -12.62
C ALA A 144 23.49 -13.99 -13.10
N VAL A 145 23.82 -13.96 -14.39
CA VAL A 145 24.91 -14.76 -14.98
C VAL A 145 26.16 -13.88 -15.10
N TRP A 146 27.07 -13.98 -14.13
CA TRP A 146 28.11 -12.97 -13.91
C TRP A 146 29.37 -13.55 -13.28
N ASP A 147 30.52 -12.96 -13.59
CA ASP A 147 31.84 -13.32 -13.05
C ASP A 147 32.04 -12.94 -11.56
N GLY A 148 31.20 -12.07 -11.01
CA GLY A 148 31.30 -11.59 -9.62
C GLY A 148 32.17 -10.35 -9.44
N LEU A 149 32.64 -9.73 -10.55
CA LEU A 149 33.53 -8.56 -10.51
C LEU A 149 32.77 -7.22 -10.62
N PRO A 150 33.15 -6.18 -9.86
CA PRO A 150 32.46 -4.89 -9.82
C PRO A 150 32.14 -4.28 -11.20
N ALA A 151 31.11 -3.44 -11.26
CA ALA A 151 30.67 -2.81 -12.50
C ALA A 151 31.81 -2.06 -13.20
N ARG A 152 32.06 -2.39 -14.47
CA ARG A 152 33.06 -1.72 -15.32
C ARG A 152 32.52 -0.49 -16.07
N GLY A 153 31.24 -0.18 -15.88
CA GLY A 153 30.53 0.94 -16.52
C GLY A 153 29.03 0.90 -16.23
N ALA A 154 28.31 1.97 -16.60
CA ALA A 154 26.86 2.07 -16.42
C ALA A 154 26.11 1.08 -17.35
N GLY A 155 25.02 0.49 -16.86
CA GLY A 155 24.21 -0.50 -17.58
C GLY A 155 24.79 -1.90 -17.63
N GLY A 156 25.86 -2.18 -16.88
CA GLY A 156 26.44 -3.51 -16.76
C GLY A 156 25.69 -4.42 -15.78
N THR A 157 25.87 -5.73 -15.92
CA THR A 157 25.26 -6.78 -15.07
C THR A 157 25.40 -6.50 -13.57
N ALA A 158 26.59 -6.05 -13.13
CA ALA A 158 26.85 -5.76 -11.73
C ALA A 158 25.99 -4.60 -11.18
N GLU A 159 25.73 -3.55 -11.97
CA GLU A 159 24.86 -2.43 -11.53
C GLU A 159 23.41 -2.88 -11.38
N VAL A 160 22.91 -3.73 -12.28
CA VAL A 160 21.56 -4.31 -12.20
C VAL A 160 21.44 -5.19 -10.95
N VAL A 161 22.47 -5.96 -10.65
CA VAL A 161 22.54 -6.81 -9.43
C VAL A 161 22.59 -5.96 -8.17
N GLU A 162 23.38 -4.89 -8.13
CA GLU A 162 23.41 -3.96 -7.00
C GLU A 162 22.04 -3.29 -6.81
N ASP A 163 21.36 -2.90 -7.89
CA ASP A 163 20.00 -2.34 -7.81
C ASP A 163 18.99 -3.34 -7.26
N ALA A 164 19.05 -4.60 -7.72
CA ALA A 164 18.24 -5.69 -7.18
C ALA A 164 18.47 -5.88 -5.67
N VAL A 165 19.73 -5.93 -5.24
CA VAL A 165 20.11 -6.08 -3.82
C VAL A 165 19.60 -4.90 -2.98
N ARG A 166 19.82 -3.65 -3.42
CA ARG A 166 19.32 -2.45 -2.73
C ARG A 166 17.80 -2.47 -2.59
N ARG A 167 17.09 -3.02 -3.57
CA ARG A 167 15.63 -3.16 -3.58
C ARG A 167 15.14 -4.39 -2.80
N GLY A 168 16.03 -5.19 -2.21
CA GLY A 168 15.69 -6.41 -1.45
C GLY A 168 15.19 -7.57 -2.31
N LEU A 169 15.47 -7.55 -3.61
CA LEU A 169 15.12 -8.61 -4.55
C LEU A 169 16.08 -9.81 -4.36
N PRO A 170 15.58 -11.05 -4.27
CA PRO A 170 16.45 -12.22 -4.30
C PRO A 170 17.16 -12.34 -5.65
N VAL A 171 18.46 -12.56 -5.60
CA VAL A 171 19.32 -12.76 -6.77
C VAL A 171 19.87 -14.19 -6.77
N ILE A 172 19.55 -14.96 -7.80
CA ILE A 172 20.18 -16.25 -8.07
C ILE A 172 21.42 -15.98 -8.93
N HIS A 173 22.59 -16.04 -8.31
CA HIS A 173 23.86 -15.86 -8.98
C HIS A 173 24.36 -17.18 -9.57
N ILE A 174 24.50 -17.21 -10.89
CA ILE A 174 25.12 -18.29 -11.65
C ILE A 174 26.45 -17.78 -12.15
N ALA A 175 27.54 -18.31 -11.62
CA ALA A 175 28.88 -17.98 -12.11
C ALA A 175 29.06 -18.48 -13.56
N VAL A 176 29.80 -17.72 -14.38
CA VAL A 176 30.18 -18.17 -15.73
C VAL A 176 31.00 -19.46 -15.66
N ASP A 177 31.95 -19.51 -14.72
CA ASP A 177 32.70 -20.71 -14.38
C ASP A 177 31.76 -21.82 -13.85
N ALA A 178 31.62 -22.89 -14.63
CA ALA A 178 30.75 -24.03 -14.35
C ALA A 178 31.14 -24.81 -13.08
N THR A 179 32.36 -24.64 -12.57
CA THR A 179 32.81 -25.31 -11.34
C THR A 179 32.25 -24.67 -10.07
N ARG A 180 31.81 -23.41 -10.15
CA ARG A 180 31.28 -22.68 -8.99
C ARG A 180 29.80 -23.00 -8.78
N PRO A 181 29.37 -23.17 -7.51
CA PRO A 181 27.98 -23.46 -7.20
C PRO A 181 27.08 -22.26 -7.54
N THR A 182 25.82 -22.54 -7.86
CA THR A 182 24.78 -21.51 -7.96
C THR A 182 24.43 -21.00 -6.55
N LEU A 183 24.42 -19.69 -6.36
CA LEU A 183 24.19 -19.04 -5.07
C LEU A 183 22.87 -18.28 -5.07
N LEU A 184 22.16 -18.29 -3.94
CA LEU A 184 21.07 -17.38 -3.64
C LEU A 184 21.60 -16.25 -2.75
N VAL A 185 21.59 -15.04 -3.28
CA VAL A 185 21.95 -13.80 -2.59
C VAL A 185 20.65 -13.08 -2.23
N TRP A 186 20.38 -12.92 -0.93
CA TRP A 186 19.14 -12.25 -0.50
C TRP A 186 19.24 -11.67 0.90
N SER A 187 18.92 -10.39 1.04
CA SER A 187 18.95 -9.65 2.32
C SER A 187 17.97 -10.17 3.36
N ALA A 188 16.93 -10.92 2.96
CA ALA A 188 16.00 -11.56 3.90
C ALA A 188 16.68 -12.56 4.85
N HIS A 189 17.88 -13.05 4.51
CA HIS A 189 18.68 -13.88 5.42
C HIS A 189 19.25 -13.10 6.61
N GLU A 190 19.47 -11.79 6.46
CA GLU A 190 20.03 -10.89 7.48
C GLU A 190 19.20 -9.59 7.57
N PRO A 191 17.94 -9.68 8.02
CA PRO A 191 16.95 -8.59 7.93
C PRO A 191 17.29 -7.35 8.78
N HIS A 192 18.33 -7.42 9.61
CA HIS A 192 18.76 -6.33 10.49
C HIS A 192 19.90 -5.49 9.90
N LEU A 193 20.48 -5.92 8.76
CA LEU A 193 21.59 -5.24 8.11
C LEU A 193 21.10 -4.54 6.84
N LEU A 194 21.42 -3.25 6.70
CA LEU A 194 21.25 -2.53 5.45
C LEU A 194 22.37 -2.96 4.50
N GLN A 195 22.02 -3.82 3.55
CA GLN A 195 22.95 -4.38 2.57
C GLN A 195 22.74 -3.67 1.24
N THR A 196 23.74 -2.90 0.82
CA THR A 196 23.67 -2.10 -0.41
C THR A 196 24.50 -2.69 -1.55
N ARG A 197 25.31 -3.70 -1.25
CA ARG A 197 26.20 -4.38 -2.20
C ARG A 197 26.08 -5.89 -2.06
N ILE A 198 26.33 -6.60 -3.16
CA ILE A 198 26.27 -8.06 -3.21
C ILE A 198 27.30 -8.71 -2.27
N GLU A 199 28.51 -8.16 -2.16
CA GLU A 199 29.56 -8.73 -1.28
C GLU A 199 29.20 -8.63 0.20
N GLN A 200 28.31 -7.70 0.54
CA GLN A 200 27.81 -7.50 1.90
C GLN A 200 26.50 -8.26 2.16
N THR A 201 25.96 -8.94 1.14
CA THR A 201 24.65 -9.59 1.22
C THR A 201 24.81 -11.08 1.51
N ALA A 202 24.02 -11.59 2.45
CA ALA A 202 24.06 -13.00 2.79
C ALA A 202 23.74 -13.89 1.57
N SER A 203 24.70 -14.77 1.25
CA SER A 203 24.64 -15.73 0.15
C SER A 203 24.60 -17.17 0.67
N ARG A 204 23.80 -18.03 0.05
CA ARG A 204 23.74 -19.48 0.37
C ARG A 204 23.76 -20.29 -0.92
N PRO A 205 24.32 -21.52 -0.94
CA PRO A 205 24.13 -22.43 -2.06
C PRO A 205 22.64 -22.65 -2.37
N LEU A 206 22.26 -22.61 -3.63
CA LEU A 206 20.89 -22.86 -4.06
C LEU A 206 20.69 -24.37 -4.25
N ASP A 207 20.06 -25.01 -3.27
CA ASP A 207 19.58 -26.39 -3.35
C ASP A 207 18.05 -26.44 -3.57
N GLY A 208 17.48 -27.64 -3.76
CA GLY A 208 16.05 -27.80 -4.00
C GLY A 208 15.17 -27.25 -2.86
N PHE A 209 15.61 -27.44 -1.61
CA PHE A 209 14.90 -26.89 -0.44
C PHE A 209 14.95 -25.36 -0.41
N GLY A 210 16.09 -24.76 -0.77
CA GLY A 210 16.26 -23.32 -0.91
C GLY A 210 15.32 -22.72 -1.95
N VAL A 211 15.09 -23.40 -3.08
CA VAL A 211 14.13 -22.96 -4.11
C VAL A 211 12.69 -23.00 -3.57
N ASP A 212 12.28 -24.07 -2.89
CA ASP A 212 10.92 -24.16 -2.31
C ASP A 212 10.69 -23.10 -1.24
N LEU A 213 11.69 -22.86 -0.38
CA LEU A 213 11.61 -21.82 0.65
C LEU A 213 11.52 -20.43 0.01
N LEU A 214 12.35 -20.15 -1.01
CA LEU A 214 12.33 -18.89 -1.76
C LEU A 214 10.94 -18.63 -2.34
N VAL A 215 10.40 -19.60 -3.10
CA VAL A 215 9.08 -19.47 -3.73
C VAL A 215 7.98 -19.30 -2.67
N THR A 216 8.03 -20.05 -1.58
CA THR A 216 7.07 -19.93 -0.47
C THR A 216 7.14 -18.57 0.21
N GLN A 217 8.34 -18.01 0.42
CA GLN A 217 8.49 -16.69 1.03
C GLN A 217 8.04 -15.56 0.11
N LEU A 218 8.29 -15.68 -1.20
CA LEU A 218 7.91 -14.67 -2.19
C LEU A 218 6.41 -14.66 -2.50
N LEU A 219 5.83 -15.84 -2.74
CA LEU A 219 4.50 -15.99 -3.31
C LEU A 219 3.49 -16.55 -2.32
N GLY A 220 3.94 -17.21 -1.25
CA GLY A 220 3.07 -17.87 -0.29
C GLY A 220 2.22 -16.88 0.52
N PRO A 221 0.97 -17.26 0.84
CA PRO A 221 0.11 -16.47 1.72
C PRO A 221 0.75 -16.31 3.11
N PRO A 222 0.26 -15.37 3.93
CA PRO A 222 0.76 -15.19 5.29
C PRO A 222 0.61 -16.48 6.10
N ARG A 223 1.64 -16.81 6.90
CA ARG A 223 1.64 -18.00 7.77
C ARG A 223 0.93 -17.79 9.11
N ASP A 224 0.80 -16.53 9.52
CA ASP A 224 0.13 -16.15 10.76
C ASP A 224 -1.39 -16.45 10.65
N PRO A 225 -1.96 -17.25 11.57
CA PRO A 225 -3.39 -17.55 11.59
C PRO A 225 -4.27 -16.30 11.61
N ASP A 226 -3.85 -15.24 12.31
CA ASP A 226 -4.62 -14.00 12.39
C ASP A 226 -4.66 -13.29 11.04
N GLU A 227 -3.54 -13.23 10.32
CA GLU A 227 -3.48 -12.65 8.98
C GLU A 227 -4.27 -13.48 7.97
N ARG A 228 -4.25 -14.82 8.07
CA ARG A 228 -5.10 -15.70 7.24
C ARG A 228 -6.59 -15.48 7.49
N ALA A 229 -6.99 -15.29 8.75
CA ALA A 229 -8.38 -15.01 9.09
C ALA A 229 -8.86 -13.67 8.52
N HIS A 230 -8.00 -12.63 8.55
CA HIS A 230 -8.34 -11.32 7.98
C HIS A 230 -8.36 -11.32 6.46
N LEU A 231 -7.48 -12.07 5.80
CA LEU A 231 -7.55 -12.31 4.36
C LEU A 231 -8.87 -12.99 3.97
N ALA A 232 -9.25 -14.07 4.67
CA ALA A 232 -10.51 -14.77 4.43
C ALA A 232 -11.71 -13.84 4.66
N MET A 233 -11.64 -12.98 5.68
CA MET A 233 -12.66 -11.96 5.92
C MET A 233 -12.77 -10.97 4.76
N PHE A 234 -11.64 -10.43 4.27
CA PHE A 234 -11.60 -9.51 3.14
C PHE A 234 -12.18 -10.11 1.85
N VAL A 235 -11.83 -11.36 1.54
CA VAL A 235 -12.35 -12.08 0.37
C VAL A 235 -13.84 -12.39 0.52
N GLY A 236 -14.29 -12.69 1.75
CA GLY A 236 -15.69 -12.94 2.06
C GLY A 236 -16.57 -11.69 2.18
N GLU A 237 -16.00 -10.50 1.98
CA GLU A 237 -16.77 -9.26 2.07
C GLU A 237 -17.81 -9.09 0.98
N ARG A 238 -18.81 -8.27 1.29
CA ARG A 238 -19.87 -7.89 0.36
C ARG A 238 -19.87 -6.38 0.17
N GLU A 239 -20.19 -5.95 -1.05
CA GLU A 239 -20.31 -4.53 -1.38
C GLU A 239 -21.33 -3.88 -0.43
N ARG A 240 -20.93 -2.81 0.26
CA ARG A 240 -21.76 -2.11 1.25
C ARG A 240 -22.33 -0.85 0.62
N ARG A 241 -23.50 -0.97 0.01
CA ARG A 241 -24.18 0.14 -0.68
C ARG A 241 -24.84 1.15 0.24
N ILE A 242 -25.00 0.82 1.52
CA ILE A 242 -25.65 1.67 2.51
C ILE A 242 -24.70 1.84 3.69
N THR A 243 -24.50 3.10 4.11
CA THR A 243 -23.75 3.48 5.30
C THR A 243 -24.72 4.04 6.34
N PRO A 244 -25.39 3.18 7.14
CA PRO A 244 -26.49 3.62 8.03
C PRO A 244 -26.03 4.48 9.21
N ARG A 245 -24.72 4.53 9.48
CA ARG A 245 -24.13 5.27 10.60
C ARG A 245 -23.98 6.75 10.26
N ILE A 246 -24.68 7.63 10.96
CA ILE A 246 -24.71 9.07 10.69
C ILE A 246 -24.10 9.91 11.81
N GLU A 247 -23.65 9.29 12.89
CA GLU A 247 -23.25 9.97 14.13
C GLU A 247 -22.04 10.88 13.91
N PHE A 248 -21.02 10.42 13.18
CA PHE A 248 -19.87 11.26 12.85
C PHE A 248 -20.19 12.36 11.81
N PRO A 249 -20.90 12.07 10.69
CA PRO A 249 -21.40 13.13 9.80
C PRO A 249 -22.29 14.17 10.51
N LEU A 250 -23.11 13.74 11.46
CA LEU A 250 -23.95 14.63 12.27
C LEU A 250 -23.08 15.50 13.19
N LEU A 251 -22.04 14.94 13.80
CA LEU A 251 -21.08 15.73 14.58
C LEU A 251 -20.43 16.82 13.73
N LEU A 252 -20.01 16.50 12.50
CA LEU A 252 -19.47 17.49 11.56
C LEU A 252 -20.49 18.59 11.22
N ALA A 253 -21.76 18.23 11.06
CA ALA A 253 -22.83 19.19 10.79
C ALA A 253 -23.13 20.10 11.99
N LEU A 254 -23.28 19.51 13.18
CA LEU A 254 -23.57 20.21 14.43
C LEU A 254 -22.45 21.15 14.85
N THR A 255 -21.20 20.73 14.60
CA THR A 255 -20.04 21.61 14.78
C THR A 255 -19.89 22.60 13.62
N GLY A 256 -20.73 22.55 12.58
CA GLY A 256 -20.73 23.45 11.41
C GLY A 256 -19.55 23.26 10.46
N VAL A 257 -18.78 22.18 10.59
CA VAL A 257 -17.52 21.95 9.86
C VAL A 257 -17.82 21.52 8.43
N GLN A 258 -18.76 20.59 8.28
CA GLN A 258 -19.19 20.07 6.99
C GLN A 258 -20.60 19.50 7.10
N TRP A 259 -21.48 19.90 6.18
CA TRP A 259 -22.82 19.34 6.09
C TRP A 259 -22.80 18.00 5.31
N PRO A 260 -23.52 16.97 5.78
CA PRO A 260 -23.64 15.71 5.06
C PRO A 260 -24.36 15.94 3.74
N ARG A 261 -23.82 15.42 2.65
CA ARG A 261 -24.58 15.29 1.41
C ARG A 261 -25.53 14.11 1.58
N LEU A 262 -26.81 14.27 1.28
CA LEU A 262 -27.80 13.17 1.34
C LEU A 262 -27.38 11.98 0.46
N THR A 263 -26.65 12.25 -0.63
CA THR A 263 -26.05 11.23 -1.50
C THR A 263 -24.90 10.45 -0.85
N ALA A 264 -24.38 10.87 0.31
CA ALA A 264 -23.31 10.17 1.02
C ALA A 264 -23.79 8.96 1.83
N LEU A 265 -25.11 8.81 2.03
CA LEU A 265 -25.73 7.65 2.69
C LEU A 265 -25.87 6.44 1.76
N ILE A 266 -25.87 6.69 0.44
CA ILE A 266 -25.91 5.67 -0.61
C ILE A 266 -24.53 5.66 -1.24
N ALA A 267 -23.74 4.64 -0.90
CA ALA A 267 -22.45 4.45 -1.55
C ALA A 267 -22.69 4.07 -3.02
N ARG A 268 -22.00 4.76 -3.92
CA ARG A 268 -21.98 4.40 -5.34
C ARG A 268 -21.28 3.04 -5.51
N PRO A 269 -21.55 2.31 -6.61
CA PRO A 269 -20.80 1.09 -6.91
C PRO A 269 -19.31 1.38 -6.90
N TYR A 270 -18.52 0.60 -6.17
CA TYR A 270 -17.12 0.93 -5.92
C TYR A 270 -16.31 1.09 -7.22
N LEU A 271 -16.62 0.28 -8.23
CA LEU A 271 -16.01 0.29 -9.55
C LEU A 271 -16.31 1.54 -10.39
N ARG A 272 -17.31 2.36 -10.03
CA ARG A 272 -17.76 3.50 -10.86
C ARG A 272 -16.92 4.75 -10.64
N ASP A 273 -16.30 4.88 -9.47
CA ASP A 273 -15.53 6.06 -9.09
C ASP A 273 -14.01 5.90 -9.35
N THR A 274 -13.60 4.78 -9.99
CA THR A 274 -12.20 4.59 -10.43
C THR A 274 -11.96 5.10 -11.84
N ILE A 275 -10.76 5.62 -12.09
CA ILE A 275 -10.34 6.07 -13.42
C ILE A 275 -10.43 4.89 -14.39
N ASP A 276 -11.27 4.98 -15.41
CA ASP A 276 -11.24 4.01 -16.50
C ASP A 276 -9.94 4.22 -17.29
N THR A 277 -8.96 3.34 -17.03
CA THR A 277 -7.67 3.41 -17.71
C THR A 277 -7.73 2.86 -19.14
N GLY A 278 -8.87 2.34 -19.61
CA GLY A 278 -9.06 1.80 -20.96
C GLY A 278 -8.25 0.53 -21.28
N THR A 279 -7.30 0.14 -20.43
CA THR A 279 -6.42 -1.02 -20.64
C THR A 279 -6.93 -2.27 -19.90
N PRO A 280 -7.21 -3.39 -20.61
CA PRO A 280 -7.62 -4.65 -19.98
C PRO A 280 -6.63 -5.16 -18.92
N ALA A 281 -5.34 -4.86 -19.09
CA ALA A 281 -4.27 -5.23 -18.16
C ALA A 281 -4.44 -4.64 -16.74
N LEU A 282 -5.15 -3.52 -16.60
CA LEU A 282 -5.41 -2.86 -15.32
C LEU A 282 -6.78 -3.20 -14.72
N ALA A 283 -7.59 -4.06 -15.35
CA ALA A 283 -8.92 -4.40 -14.84
C ALA A 283 -8.89 -5.03 -13.45
N THR A 284 -7.99 -6.00 -13.22
CA THR A 284 -7.79 -6.64 -11.90
C THR A 284 -7.37 -5.64 -10.84
N TRP A 285 -6.43 -4.76 -11.17
CA TRP A 285 -6.00 -3.68 -10.28
C TRP A 285 -7.15 -2.71 -9.95
N ARG A 286 -7.89 -2.25 -10.97
CA ARG A 286 -9.03 -1.33 -10.80
C ARG A 286 -10.08 -1.91 -9.85
N ALA A 287 -10.41 -3.18 -10.03
CA ALA A 287 -11.36 -3.89 -9.17
C ALA A 287 -10.84 -4.00 -7.73
N ALA A 288 -9.58 -4.39 -7.55
CA ALA A 288 -8.96 -4.51 -6.22
C ALA A 288 -8.88 -3.16 -5.48
N TYR A 289 -8.47 -2.09 -6.18
CA TYR A 289 -8.39 -0.74 -5.61
C TYR A 289 -9.78 -0.21 -5.22
N ALA A 290 -10.74 -0.25 -6.15
CA ALA A 290 -12.13 0.14 -5.90
C ALA A 290 -12.71 -0.57 -4.68
N TRP A 291 -12.54 -1.89 -4.63
CA TRP A 291 -13.03 -2.74 -3.55
C TRP A 291 -12.43 -2.34 -2.20
N SER A 292 -11.10 -2.18 -2.16
CA SER A 292 -10.37 -1.84 -0.95
C SER A 292 -10.72 -0.45 -0.44
N ASP A 293 -10.78 0.56 -1.31
CA ASP A 293 -11.10 1.94 -0.92
C ASP A 293 -12.56 2.08 -0.46
N GLY A 294 -13.50 1.45 -1.16
CA GLY A 294 -14.91 1.45 -0.78
C GLY A 294 -15.16 0.80 0.59
N LEU A 295 -14.56 -0.36 0.85
CA LEU A 295 -14.61 -0.99 2.17
C LEU A 295 -13.91 -0.14 3.24
N ALA A 296 -12.75 0.46 2.93
CA ALA A 296 -12.03 1.33 3.85
C ALA A 296 -12.89 2.53 4.28
N ALA A 297 -13.60 3.18 3.35
CA ALA A 297 -14.51 4.28 3.65
C ALA A 297 -15.68 3.83 4.56
N HIS A 298 -16.28 2.68 4.27
CA HIS A 298 -17.37 2.13 5.08
C HIS A 298 -16.96 1.84 6.53
N PHE A 299 -15.81 1.18 6.73
CA PHE A 299 -15.32 0.85 8.07
C PHE A 299 -14.76 2.07 8.80
N ALA A 300 -14.17 3.03 8.10
CA ALA A 300 -13.79 4.32 8.69
C ALA A 300 -15.01 5.02 9.31
N GLN A 301 -16.11 5.11 8.55
CA GLN A 301 -17.35 5.74 9.02
C GLN A 301 -17.98 4.97 10.18
N SER A 302 -18.02 3.64 10.09
CA SER A 302 -18.58 2.77 11.15
C SER A 302 -17.78 2.89 12.45
N TYR A 303 -16.45 2.88 12.36
CA TYR A 303 -15.56 3.04 13.51
C TYR A 303 -15.73 4.42 14.15
N ARG A 304 -15.55 5.52 13.38
CA ARG A 304 -15.66 6.89 13.89
C ARG A 304 -17.04 7.17 14.48
N SER A 305 -18.11 6.74 13.81
CA SER A 305 -19.47 6.92 14.30
C SER A 305 -19.77 6.09 15.53
N GLY A 306 -19.23 4.87 15.63
CA GLY A 306 -19.32 4.05 16.84
C GLY A 306 -18.68 4.73 18.06
N HIS A 307 -17.53 5.40 17.87
CA HIS A 307 -16.88 6.17 18.93
C HIS A 307 -17.69 7.40 19.35
N VAL A 308 -18.18 8.18 18.37
CA VAL A 308 -19.04 9.35 18.65
C VAL A 308 -20.30 8.91 19.40
N PHE A 309 -20.94 7.84 18.95
CA PHE A 309 -22.10 7.26 19.62
C PHE A 309 -21.81 6.94 21.09
N ASN A 310 -20.68 6.27 21.36
CA ASN A 310 -20.31 5.89 22.72
C ASN A 310 -20.16 7.09 23.67
N PHE A 311 -19.45 8.13 23.25
CA PHE A 311 -19.29 9.34 24.08
C PHE A 311 -20.60 10.11 24.27
N VAL A 312 -21.40 10.22 23.22
CA VAL A 312 -22.72 10.89 23.29
C VAL A 312 -23.68 10.09 24.18
N ALA A 313 -23.72 8.76 24.05
CA ALA A 313 -24.52 7.89 24.90
C ALA A 313 -24.12 8.02 26.38
N GLY A 314 -22.82 8.08 26.68
CA GLY A 314 -22.33 8.32 28.04
C GLY A 314 -22.81 9.66 28.61
N ALA A 315 -22.68 10.76 27.85
CA ALA A 315 -23.18 12.06 28.28
C ALA A 315 -24.71 12.08 28.46
N VAL A 316 -25.46 11.47 27.54
CA VAL A 316 -26.93 11.38 27.62
C VAL A 316 -27.37 10.57 28.83
N ALA A 317 -26.70 9.46 29.15
CA ALA A 317 -27.00 8.67 30.35
C ALA A 317 -26.87 9.51 31.62
N VAL A 318 -25.77 10.27 31.76
CA VAL A 318 -25.58 11.19 32.90
C VAL A 318 -26.66 12.26 32.96
N LEU A 319 -27.02 12.87 31.82
CA LEU A 319 -28.08 13.87 31.77
C LEU A 319 -29.45 13.29 32.14
N LEU A 320 -29.76 12.06 31.75
CA LEU A 320 -31.00 11.37 32.13
C LEU A 320 -31.05 11.10 33.64
N GLY A 321 -29.96 10.61 34.23
CA GLY A 321 -29.84 10.40 35.67
C GLY A 321 -30.05 11.70 36.46
N LEU A 322 -29.42 12.80 36.03
CA LEU A 322 -29.58 14.12 36.63
C LEU A 322 -30.98 14.70 36.43
N SER A 323 -31.62 14.47 35.29
CA SER A 323 -32.99 14.93 35.01
C SER A 323 -34.01 14.31 35.98
N GLY A 324 -33.71 13.12 36.52
CA GLY A 324 -34.52 12.47 37.55
C GLY A 324 -34.57 13.24 38.88
N LEU A 325 -33.65 14.17 39.13
CA LEU A 325 -33.72 15.12 40.24
C LEU A 325 -34.81 16.16 39.97
N LEU A 326 -34.78 16.77 38.78
CA LEU A 326 -35.70 17.84 38.39
C LEU A 326 -37.15 17.38 38.19
N LEU A 327 -37.34 16.15 37.74
CA LEU A 327 -38.64 15.59 37.37
C LEU A 327 -38.94 14.29 38.14
N PRO A 328 -39.17 14.36 39.47
CA PRO A 328 -39.31 13.17 40.31
C PRO A 328 -40.49 12.28 39.89
N GLY A 329 -41.55 12.85 39.31
CA GLY A 329 -42.73 12.10 38.85
C GLY A 329 -42.49 11.11 37.70
N VAL A 330 -41.39 11.27 36.95
CA VAL A 330 -41.02 10.36 35.84
C VAL A 330 -39.67 9.66 36.08
N LYS A 331 -39.12 9.74 37.29
CA LYS A 331 -37.78 9.22 37.63
C LYS A 331 -37.60 7.76 37.25
N LEU A 332 -38.60 6.91 37.47
CA LEU A 332 -38.54 5.49 37.11
C LEU A 332 -38.39 5.29 35.59
N TRP A 333 -39.12 6.06 34.78
CA TRP A 333 -39.03 6.01 33.32
C TRP A 333 -37.67 6.54 32.82
N LEU A 334 -37.15 7.61 33.44
CA LEU A 334 -35.81 8.13 33.14
C LEU A 334 -34.73 7.09 33.45
N ALA A 335 -34.85 6.35 34.55
CA ALA A 335 -33.92 5.26 34.90
C ALA A 335 -33.98 4.10 33.90
N PHE A 336 -35.17 3.72 33.42
CA PHE A 336 -35.30 2.73 32.34
C PHE A 336 -34.65 3.22 31.04
N LEU A 337 -34.82 4.49 30.69
CA LEU A 337 -34.20 5.07 29.51
C LEU A 337 -32.67 5.15 29.64
N GLU A 338 -32.17 5.55 30.81
CA GLU A 338 -30.74 5.56 31.14
C GLU A 338 -30.14 4.16 30.97
N LEU A 339 -30.77 3.13 31.55
CA LEU A 339 -30.34 1.75 31.41
C LEU A 339 -30.35 1.29 29.94
N ALA A 340 -31.35 1.71 29.16
CA ALA A 340 -31.41 1.39 27.73
C ALA A 340 -30.26 2.05 26.95
N VAL A 341 -29.90 3.30 27.26
CA VAL A 341 -28.76 4.01 26.64
C VAL A 341 -27.42 3.34 27.00
N ILE A 342 -27.24 2.97 28.27
CA ILE A 342 -26.05 2.21 28.72
C ILE A 342 -25.99 0.84 28.03
N GLY A 343 -27.12 0.14 27.93
CA GLY A 343 -27.22 -1.12 27.17
C GLY A 343 -26.81 -0.94 25.71
N ALA A 344 -27.29 0.11 25.04
CA ALA A 344 -26.93 0.42 23.67
C ALA A 344 -25.44 0.74 23.51
N PHE A 345 -24.83 1.46 24.46
CA PHE A 345 -23.38 1.70 24.54
C PHE A 345 -22.60 0.38 24.60
N VAL A 346 -22.96 -0.53 25.51
CA VAL A 346 -22.28 -1.82 25.67
C VAL A 346 -22.43 -2.69 24.42
N ILE A 347 -23.65 -2.74 23.85
CA ILE A 347 -23.93 -3.49 22.62
C ILE A 347 -23.11 -2.93 21.45
N ASN A 348 -23.07 -1.60 21.30
CA ASN A 348 -22.29 -0.95 20.24
C ASN A 348 -20.79 -1.33 20.32
N THR A 349 -20.22 -1.26 21.52
CA THR A 349 -18.82 -1.63 21.76
C THR A 349 -18.56 -3.10 21.46
N ARG A 350 -19.43 -4.01 21.93
CA ARG A 350 -19.32 -5.45 21.63
C ARG A 350 -19.42 -5.75 20.14
N ILE A 351 -20.35 -5.10 19.42
CA ILE A 351 -20.47 -5.25 17.96
C ILE A 351 -19.21 -4.73 17.26
N GLY A 352 -18.67 -3.59 17.69
CA GLY A 352 -17.46 -3.00 17.10
C GLY A 352 -16.23 -3.90 17.23
N ILE A 353 -16.06 -4.51 18.40
CA ILE A 353 -14.99 -5.50 18.68
C ILE A 353 -15.25 -6.78 17.87
N ALA A 354 -16.44 -7.37 17.98
CA ALA A 354 -16.75 -8.64 17.31
C ALA A 354 -16.68 -8.54 15.77
N ARG A 355 -16.96 -7.36 15.20
CA ARG A 355 -16.86 -7.11 13.75
C ARG A 355 -15.50 -6.55 13.32
N ASN A 356 -14.56 -6.38 14.24
CA ASN A 356 -13.21 -5.85 13.98
C ASN A 356 -13.20 -4.56 13.17
N TRP A 357 -14.12 -3.61 13.44
CA TRP A 357 -14.25 -2.39 12.63
C TRP A 357 -12.94 -1.62 12.48
N HIS A 358 -12.17 -1.55 13.57
CA HIS A 358 -10.89 -0.88 13.57
C HIS A 358 -9.90 -1.55 12.63
N ARG A 359 -9.49 -2.81 12.89
CA ARG A 359 -8.50 -3.53 12.07
C ARG A 359 -8.89 -3.57 10.59
N ARG A 360 -10.17 -3.80 10.28
CA ARG A 360 -10.68 -3.82 8.90
C ARG A 360 -10.54 -2.48 8.20
N TRP A 361 -10.90 -1.38 8.88
CA TRP A 361 -10.67 -0.05 8.33
C TRP A 361 -9.19 0.14 7.95
N LEU A 362 -8.26 -0.32 8.80
CA LEU A 362 -6.83 -0.08 8.61
C LEU A 362 -6.20 -0.95 7.55
N ASP A 363 -6.56 -2.23 7.52
CA ASP A 363 -6.07 -3.15 6.51
C ASP A 363 -6.56 -2.73 5.12
N TYR A 364 -7.84 -2.39 5.00
CA TYR A 364 -8.42 -2.00 3.71
C TYR A 364 -7.90 -0.64 3.24
N ARG A 365 -7.72 0.33 4.15
CA ARG A 365 -7.11 1.62 3.81
C ARG A 365 -5.67 1.43 3.38
N GLN A 366 -4.86 0.67 4.11
CA GLN A 366 -3.48 0.40 3.72
C GLN A 366 -3.40 -0.29 2.36
N LEU A 367 -4.28 -1.26 2.10
CA LEU A 367 -4.34 -1.91 0.81
C LEU A 367 -4.68 -0.91 -0.30
N ALA A 368 -5.71 -0.07 -0.11
CA ALA A 368 -6.10 0.94 -1.08
C ALA A 368 -4.95 1.92 -1.39
N GLU A 369 -4.27 2.45 -0.38
CA GLU A 369 -3.15 3.39 -0.56
C GLU A 369 -1.93 2.72 -1.22
N ARG A 370 -1.67 1.44 -0.97
CA ARG A 370 -0.62 0.68 -1.67
C ARG A 370 -0.95 0.42 -3.13
N LEU A 371 -2.22 0.13 -3.42
CA LEU A 371 -2.67 -0.12 -4.79
C LEU A 371 -2.72 1.18 -5.60
N ARG A 372 -3.10 2.31 -5.02
CA ARG A 372 -3.29 3.60 -5.72
C ARG A 372 -2.17 3.95 -6.71
N PRO A 373 -0.88 4.03 -6.34
CA PRO A 373 0.16 4.48 -7.25
C PRO A 373 0.52 3.44 -8.33
N MET A 374 0.10 2.17 -8.18
CA MET A 374 0.56 1.07 -9.04
C MET A 374 0.21 1.28 -10.52
N ALA A 375 -0.96 1.84 -10.83
CA ALA A 375 -1.34 2.06 -12.24
C ALA A 375 -0.35 3.01 -12.94
N ARG A 376 -0.02 4.13 -12.30
CA ARG A 376 0.93 5.10 -12.84
C ARG A 376 2.36 4.57 -12.86
N LEU A 377 2.77 3.86 -11.81
CA LEU A 377 4.10 3.23 -11.78
C LEU A 377 4.26 2.18 -12.90
N ALA A 378 3.21 1.40 -13.17
CA ALA A 378 3.22 0.43 -14.26
C ALA A 378 3.29 1.11 -15.65
N GLU A 379 2.63 2.25 -15.83
CA GLU A 379 2.72 3.05 -17.06
C GLU A 379 4.13 3.60 -17.31
N ILE A 380 4.93 3.86 -16.27
CA ILE A 380 6.33 4.29 -16.41
C ILE A 380 7.24 3.14 -16.85
N GLY A 381 6.88 1.90 -16.55
CA GLY A 381 7.57 0.66 -16.98
C GLY A 381 8.94 0.38 -16.32
N ILE A 382 9.61 1.40 -15.78
CA ILE A 382 10.88 1.29 -15.04
C ILE A 382 10.74 1.57 -13.53
N ALA A 383 9.51 1.82 -13.07
CA ALA A 383 9.20 2.16 -11.68
C ALA A 383 8.47 1.00 -10.99
N GLN A 384 8.56 0.94 -9.67
CA GLN A 384 7.89 -0.11 -8.89
C GLN A 384 7.28 0.45 -7.60
N PRO A 385 6.21 -0.16 -7.07
CA PRO A 385 5.77 0.12 -5.72
C PRO A 385 6.84 -0.28 -4.70
N GLU A 386 6.73 0.23 -3.48
CA GLU A 386 7.60 -0.16 -2.38
C GLU A 386 7.55 -1.69 -2.19
N ARG A 387 8.72 -2.33 -2.23
CA ARG A 387 8.82 -3.79 -2.11
C ARG A 387 8.57 -4.24 -0.68
N ARG A 388 7.98 -5.43 -0.57
CA ARG A 388 7.70 -6.14 0.68
C ARG A 388 8.95 -6.18 1.55
N SER A 389 8.88 -5.62 2.76
CA SER A 389 9.91 -5.84 3.78
C SER A 389 9.79 -7.28 4.26
N VAL A 390 10.72 -8.16 3.87
CA VAL A 390 10.82 -9.54 4.37
C VAL A 390 11.55 -9.54 5.71
N THR A 391 11.11 -8.68 6.64
CA THR A 391 11.56 -8.77 8.04
C THR A 391 10.72 -9.83 8.77
N ARG A 392 11.30 -10.48 9.78
CA ARG A 392 10.71 -11.64 10.50
C ARG A 392 9.35 -11.38 11.18
N ARG A 393 8.87 -10.14 11.28
CA ARG A 393 7.52 -9.87 11.77
C ARG A 393 6.54 -10.37 10.71
N ALA A 394 5.60 -11.22 11.13
CA ALA A 394 4.64 -11.93 10.30
C ALA A 394 4.23 -11.13 9.06
N LEU A 395 4.44 -11.75 7.89
CA LEU A 395 4.09 -11.19 6.60
C LEU A 395 2.62 -10.74 6.63
N SER A 396 2.34 -9.46 6.39
CA SER A 396 0.95 -9.00 6.35
C SER A 396 0.23 -9.52 5.10
N TRP A 397 -1.03 -9.89 5.25
CA TRP A 397 -1.90 -10.27 4.15
C TRP A 397 -2.06 -9.12 3.14
N VAL A 398 -2.00 -7.87 3.60
CA VAL A 398 -2.07 -6.67 2.76
C VAL A 398 -0.88 -6.59 1.81
N ASP A 399 0.33 -6.82 2.31
CA ASP A 399 1.55 -6.87 1.50
C ASP A 399 1.51 -7.99 0.46
N TRP A 400 1.08 -9.18 0.89
CA TRP A 400 0.97 -10.33 0.01
C TRP A 400 -0.03 -10.08 -1.13
N TYR A 401 -1.22 -9.55 -0.80
CA TYR A 401 -2.26 -9.26 -1.77
C TYR A 401 -1.82 -8.16 -2.75
N ALA A 402 -1.26 -7.05 -2.25
CA ALA A 402 -0.76 -5.95 -3.07
C ALA A 402 0.35 -6.41 -4.05
N ALA A 403 1.30 -7.24 -3.59
CA ALA A 403 2.32 -7.84 -4.46
C ALA A 403 1.71 -8.76 -5.53
N GLY A 404 0.64 -9.50 -5.19
CA GLY A 404 -0.14 -10.29 -6.14
C GLY A 404 -0.77 -9.43 -7.24
N ILE A 405 -1.35 -8.29 -6.87
CA ILE A 405 -1.92 -7.34 -7.84
C ILE A 405 -0.83 -6.75 -8.74
N TRP A 406 0.30 -6.31 -8.20
CA TRP A 406 1.43 -5.82 -9.00
C TRP A 406 1.89 -6.84 -10.04
N ARG A 407 2.06 -8.11 -9.63
CA ARG A 407 2.39 -9.23 -10.55
C ARG A 407 1.33 -9.45 -11.64
N SER A 408 0.06 -9.16 -11.37
CA SER A 408 -1.03 -9.34 -12.32
C SER A 408 -1.04 -8.27 -13.42
N ILE A 409 -0.57 -7.06 -13.12
CA ILE A 409 -0.46 -5.95 -14.10
C ILE A 409 0.58 -6.31 -15.18
N GLY A 410 1.73 -6.82 -14.75
CA GLY A 410 2.85 -7.15 -15.64
C GLY A 410 3.58 -5.91 -16.17
N ILE A 411 4.44 -6.12 -17.17
CA ILE A 411 5.09 -5.00 -17.88
C ILE A 411 4.11 -4.37 -18.88
N PRO A 412 4.20 -3.06 -19.15
CA PRO A 412 3.57 -2.48 -20.33
C PRO A 412 4.11 -3.12 -21.62
N SER A 413 3.32 -3.08 -22.68
CA SER A 413 3.69 -3.64 -24.00
C SER A 413 3.57 -2.57 -25.07
N GLY A 414 4.45 -2.62 -26.05
CA GLY A 414 4.63 -1.63 -27.09
C GLY A 414 5.74 -0.63 -26.76
N GLU A 415 5.76 0.44 -27.55
CA GLU A 415 6.64 1.57 -27.33
C GLU A 415 6.13 2.39 -26.15
N LEU A 416 6.97 2.51 -25.12
CA LEU A 416 6.68 3.43 -24.03
C LEU A 416 6.63 4.84 -24.62
N SER A 417 5.47 5.50 -24.53
CA SER A 417 5.16 6.75 -25.23
C SER A 417 6.37 7.68 -25.29
N GLY A 418 6.83 8.01 -26.50
CA GLY A 418 8.06 8.78 -26.73
C GLY A 418 8.09 10.18 -26.11
N ASP A 419 6.98 10.67 -25.55
CA ASP A 419 6.93 11.89 -24.77
C ASP A 419 6.93 11.61 -23.25
N VAL A 420 8.13 11.52 -22.69
CA VAL A 420 8.34 11.45 -21.24
C VAL A 420 7.66 12.62 -20.52
N ALA A 421 7.53 13.80 -21.14
CA ALA A 421 6.87 14.95 -20.52
C ALA A 421 5.38 14.70 -20.29
N THR A 422 4.70 14.00 -21.21
CA THR A 422 3.31 13.59 -21.02
C THR A 422 3.19 12.61 -19.83
N LEU A 423 4.12 11.66 -19.67
CA LEU A 423 4.13 10.75 -18.51
C LEU A 423 4.36 11.52 -17.20
N THR A 424 5.33 12.44 -17.17
CA THR A 424 5.59 13.29 -15.99
C THR A 424 4.36 14.14 -15.65
N ALA A 425 3.74 14.79 -16.64
CA ALA A 425 2.54 15.59 -16.46
C ALA A 425 1.36 14.75 -15.95
N ALA A 426 1.20 13.51 -16.43
CA ALA A 426 0.17 12.59 -15.95
C ALA A 426 0.34 12.23 -14.46
N ILE A 427 1.58 12.13 -13.97
CA ILE A 427 1.85 11.93 -12.54
C ILE A 427 1.57 13.21 -11.76
N VAL A 428 2.14 14.34 -12.18
CA VAL A 428 2.02 15.61 -11.43
C VAL A 428 0.57 16.08 -11.37
N VAL A 429 -0.10 16.17 -12.51
CA VAL A 429 -1.48 16.68 -12.61
C VAL A 429 -2.51 15.60 -12.29
N GLY A 430 -2.27 14.35 -12.72
CA GLY A 430 -3.25 13.27 -12.59
C GLY A 430 -3.21 12.54 -11.26
N GLU A 431 -2.06 12.50 -10.58
CA GLU A 431 -1.89 11.77 -9.31
C GLU A 431 -1.55 12.73 -8.15
N LEU A 432 -0.49 13.53 -8.26
CA LEU A 432 -0.01 14.34 -7.12
C LEU A 432 -0.95 15.49 -6.77
N GLY A 433 -1.40 16.27 -7.74
CA GLY A 433 -2.31 17.41 -7.53
C GLY A 433 -3.59 17.03 -6.77
N PRO A 434 -4.38 16.04 -7.25
CA PRO A 434 -5.58 15.58 -6.55
C PRO A 434 -5.30 15.08 -5.13
N GLN A 435 -4.14 14.45 -4.89
CA GLN A 435 -3.74 13.99 -3.56
C GLN A 435 -3.38 15.13 -2.62
N VAL A 436 -2.64 16.13 -3.09
CA VAL A 436 -2.36 17.36 -2.33
C VAL A 436 -3.68 18.04 -1.94
N ASP A 437 -4.60 18.21 -2.88
CA ASP A 437 -5.92 18.80 -2.63
C ASP A 437 -6.77 17.99 -1.66
N TYR A 438 -6.69 16.66 -1.74
CA TYR A 438 -7.36 15.76 -0.79
C TYR A 438 -6.81 15.95 0.63
N HIS A 439 -5.50 15.86 0.80
CA HIS A 439 -4.86 15.98 2.11
C HIS A 439 -5.06 17.35 2.74
N ARG A 440 -4.96 18.44 1.97
CA ARG A 440 -5.25 19.80 2.45
C ARG A 440 -6.70 19.97 2.90
N ARG A 441 -7.65 19.44 2.13
CA ARG A 441 -9.08 19.47 2.51
C ARG A 441 -9.34 18.63 3.77
N ALA A 442 -8.76 17.44 3.85
CA ALA A 442 -8.88 16.56 5.00
C ALA A 442 -8.31 17.22 6.27
N ALA A 443 -7.11 17.79 6.19
CA ALA A 443 -6.49 18.53 7.29
C ALA A 443 -7.35 19.71 7.76
N ALA A 444 -7.82 20.55 6.83
CA ALA A 444 -8.67 21.69 7.16
C ALA A 444 -9.99 21.29 7.84
N VAL A 445 -10.62 20.19 7.39
CA VAL A 445 -11.84 19.65 8.02
C VAL A 445 -11.56 19.19 9.44
N VAL A 446 -10.52 18.38 9.63
CA VAL A 446 -10.18 17.78 10.92
C VAL A 446 -9.66 18.84 11.92
N HIS A 447 -8.85 19.80 11.47
CA HIS A 447 -8.37 20.91 12.29
C HIS A 447 -9.52 21.79 12.79
N ARG A 448 -10.47 22.15 11.92
CA ARG A 448 -11.67 22.90 12.33
C ARG A 448 -12.51 22.12 13.33
N LEU A 449 -12.65 20.80 13.15
CA LEU A 449 -13.37 19.95 14.09
C LEU A 449 -12.70 19.94 15.47
N ASP A 450 -11.39 19.74 15.52
CA ASP A 450 -10.59 19.75 16.75
C ASP A 450 -10.79 21.05 17.53
N HIS A 451 -10.60 22.20 16.86
CA HIS A 451 -10.74 23.51 17.47
C HIS A 451 -12.18 23.78 17.98
N ARG A 452 -13.20 23.38 17.23
CA ARG A 452 -14.60 23.60 17.62
C ARG A 452 -15.02 22.71 18.79
N LEU A 453 -14.59 21.45 18.82
CA LEU A 453 -14.80 20.57 19.97
C LEU A 453 -14.07 21.08 21.21
N HIS A 454 -12.82 21.53 21.06
CA HIS A 454 -12.07 22.14 22.15
C HIS A 454 -12.81 23.36 22.72
N ARG A 455 -13.19 24.32 21.88
CA ARG A 455 -13.90 25.53 22.32
C ARG A 455 -15.23 25.19 22.98
N ALA A 456 -16.03 24.30 22.38
CA ALA A 456 -17.31 23.88 22.95
C ALA A 456 -17.14 23.23 24.32
N GLY A 457 -16.19 22.30 24.46
CA GLY A 457 -15.88 21.67 25.75
C GLY A 457 -15.46 22.69 26.81
N THR A 458 -14.52 23.58 26.49
CA THR A 458 -14.03 24.62 27.41
C THR A 458 -15.14 25.57 27.87
N VAL A 459 -16.04 25.98 26.95
CA VAL A 459 -17.20 26.81 27.31
C VAL A 459 -18.13 26.08 28.27
N LEU A 460 -18.42 24.80 28.05
CA LEU A 460 -19.27 24.02 28.95
C LEU A 460 -18.69 23.97 30.37
N PHE A 461 -17.39 23.68 30.51
CA PHE A 461 -16.72 23.70 31.82
C PHE A 461 -16.72 25.09 32.47
N ALA A 462 -16.46 26.15 31.69
CA ALA A 462 -16.49 27.52 32.21
C ALA A 462 -17.88 27.89 32.74
N VAL A 463 -18.94 27.55 32.01
CA VAL A 463 -20.33 27.77 32.44
C VAL A 463 -20.64 26.97 33.71
N SER A 464 -20.15 25.73 33.84
CA SER A 464 -20.29 24.94 35.07
C SER A 464 -19.60 25.59 36.26
N CYS A 465 -18.37 26.08 36.10
CA CYS A 465 -17.66 26.81 37.14
C CYS A 465 -18.41 28.07 37.56
N LEU A 466 -18.90 28.85 36.59
CA LEU A 466 -19.72 30.05 36.85
C LEU A 466 -21.02 29.69 37.58
N SER A 467 -21.67 28.58 37.21
CA SER A 467 -22.84 28.06 37.91
C SER A 467 -22.54 27.72 39.37
N CYS A 468 -21.39 27.08 39.66
CA CYS A 468 -20.97 26.80 41.04
C CYS A 468 -20.71 28.07 41.83
N VAL A 469 -20.02 29.07 41.23
CA VAL A 469 -19.78 30.36 41.88
C VAL A 469 -21.10 31.10 42.15
N ALA A 470 -22.01 31.11 41.18
CA ALA A 470 -23.34 31.70 41.32
C ALA A 470 -24.14 31.02 42.44
N PHE A 471 -24.08 29.70 42.56
CA PHE A 471 -24.69 28.96 43.66
C PHE A 471 -24.12 29.39 45.03
N ILE A 472 -22.79 29.49 45.16
CA ILE A 472 -22.14 29.90 46.41
C ILE A 472 -22.55 31.33 46.80
N ILE A 473 -22.54 32.26 45.85
CA ILE A 473 -22.96 33.65 46.11
C ILE A 473 -24.44 33.68 46.51
N ALA A 474 -25.31 33.03 45.75
CA ALA A 474 -26.74 32.98 46.03
C ALA A 474 -27.02 32.37 47.42
N PHE A 475 -26.26 31.36 47.84
CA PHE A 475 -26.40 30.74 49.14
C PHE A 475 -26.22 31.72 50.31
N PHE A 476 -25.30 32.68 50.17
CA PHE A 476 -25.06 33.73 51.17
C PHE A 476 -26.02 34.93 51.06
N VAL A 477 -26.60 35.17 49.88
CA VAL A 477 -27.54 36.29 49.65
C VAL A 477 -28.97 35.90 50.01
N ASP A 478 -29.44 34.74 49.52
CA ASP A 478 -30.77 34.20 49.76
C ASP A 478 -30.67 32.68 49.88
N HIS A 479 -30.47 32.23 51.12
CA HIS A 479 -30.32 30.82 51.45
C HIS A 479 -31.57 30.00 51.09
N ALA A 480 -32.77 30.54 51.34
CA ALA A 480 -34.02 29.81 51.13
C ALA A 480 -34.29 29.56 49.64
N TRP A 481 -34.11 30.60 48.80
CA TRP A 481 -34.24 30.46 47.35
C TRP A 481 -33.20 29.50 46.78
N THR A 482 -31.96 29.58 47.27
CA THR A 482 -30.86 28.75 46.77
C THR A 482 -31.09 27.27 47.07
N VAL A 483 -31.53 26.94 48.29
CA VAL A 483 -31.88 25.56 48.66
C VAL A 483 -33.06 25.05 47.81
N ALA A 484 -34.07 25.89 47.55
CA ALA A 484 -35.20 25.53 46.70
C ALA A 484 -34.79 25.20 45.24
N ASN A 485 -33.74 25.85 44.73
CA ASN A 485 -33.24 25.67 43.36
C ASN A 485 -31.98 24.78 43.27
N ALA A 486 -31.52 24.20 44.38
CA ALA A 486 -30.24 23.50 44.44
C ALA A 486 -30.12 22.35 43.43
N GLN A 487 -31.21 21.65 43.14
CA GLN A 487 -31.21 20.57 42.16
C GLN A 487 -30.95 21.05 40.73
N ALA A 488 -31.42 22.24 40.37
CA ALA A 488 -31.12 22.84 39.07
C ALA A 488 -29.64 23.20 38.95
N PHE A 489 -29.06 23.76 40.01
CA PHE A 489 -27.63 24.05 40.07
C PHE A 489 -26.79 22.77 39.97
N VAL A 490 -27.16 21.70 40.68
CA VAL A 490 -26.48 20.39 40.60
C VAL A 490 -26.59 19.79 39.21
N ALA A 491 -27.78 19.81 38.61
CA ALA A 491 -27.99 19.32 37.25
C ALA A 491 -27.13 20.09 36.24
N LEU A 492 -27.01 21.41 36.38
CA LEU A 492 -26.19 22.26 35.52
C LEU A 492 -24.68 22.05 35.76
N SER A 493 -24.25 21.99 37.02
CA SER A 493 -22.85 21.86 37.41
C SER A 493 -22.28 20.46 37.19
N ALA A 494 -23.11 19.42 37.14
CA ALA A 494 -22.68 18.05 36.83
C ALA A 494 -22.99 17.64 35.37
N GLY A 495 -24.09 18.14 34.79
CA GLY A 495 -24.52 17.77 33.44
C GLY A 495 -23.67 18.42 32.35
N LEU A 496 -23.36 19.71 32.47
CA LEU A 496 -22.53 20.41 31.47
C LEU A 496 -21.10 19.83 31.39
N PRO A 497 -20.40 19.52 32.50
CA PRO A 497 -19.10 18.86 32.43
C PRO A 497 -19.17 17.46 31.83
N ALA A 498 -20.27 16.71 32.01
CA ALA A 498 -20.43 15.41 31.37
C ALA A 498 -20.44 15.52 29.84
N VAL A 499 -21.17 16.50 29.30
CA VAL A 499 -21.15 16.81 27.86
C VAL A 499 -19.78 17.34 27.42
N GLY A 500 -19.15 18.19 28.24
CA GLY A 500 -17.80 18.69 28.00
C GLY A 500 -16.78 17.56 27.88
N THR A 501 -16.78 16.62 28.83
CA THR A 501 -15.94 15.41 28.83
C THR A 501 -16.19 14.55 27.60
N ALA A 502 -17.43 14.41 27.13
CA ALA A 502 -17.71 13.71 25.89
C ALA A 502 -17.05 14.39 24.68
N PHE A 503 -17.09 15.72 24.56
CA PHE A 503 -16.38 16.43 23.48
C PHE A 503 -14.86 16.28 23.55
N PHE A 504 -14.27 16.38 24.75
CA PHE A 504 -12.84 16.13 24.92
C PHE A 504 -12.47 14.68 24.62
N GLY A 505 -13.29 13.72 25.04
CA GLY A 505 -13.12 12.30 24.76
C GLY A 505 -13.15 12.00 23.26
N ILE A 506 -14.13 12.54 22.53
CA ILE A 506 -14.20 12.44 21.06
C ILE A 506 -12.95 13.04 20.41
N ARG A 507 -12.47 14.20 20.90
CA ARG A 507 -11.28 14.87 20.36
C ARG A 507 -10.01 14.04 20.55
N VAL A 508 -9.77 13.58 21.78
CA VAL A 508 -8.56 12.81 22.14
C VAL A 508 -8.55 11.46 21.44
N GLN A 509 -9.68 10.73 21.47
CA GLN A 509 -9.79 9.43 20.81
C GLN A 509 -9.66 9.54 19.28
N GLY A 510 -10.15 10.64 18.71
CA GLY A 510 -10.07 10.88 17.26
C GLY A 510 -8.69 11.28 16.73
N ASP A 511 -7.73 11.63 17.61
CA ASP A 511 -6.41 12.19 17.27
C ASP A 511 -6.50 13.22 16.11
N PHE A 512 -7.44 14.16 16.23
CA PHE A 512 -7.74 15.07 15.13
C PHE A 512 -6.56 16.01 14.84
N ALA A 513 -5.96 16.61 15.87
CA ALA A 513 -4.77 17.44 15.71
C ALA A 513 -3.60 16.68 15.05
N GLY A 514 -3.30 15.45 15.52
CA GLY A 514 -2.25 14.62 14.93
C GLY A 514 -2.54 14.24 13.47
N THR A 515 -3.79 13.89 13.16
CA THR A 515 -4.21 13.53 11.80
C THR A 515 -4.15 14.71 10.83
N ALA A 516 -4.53 15.91 11.28
CA ALA A 516 -4.44 17.13 10.48
C ALA A 516 -2.97 17.47 10.17
N ALA A 517 -2.10 17.47 11.18
CA ALA A 517 -0.67 17.77 11.02
C ALA A 517 0.01 16.78 10.06
N ARG A 518 -0.24 15.47 10.20
CA ARG A 518 0.31 14.45 9.29
C ARG A 518 -0.18 14.64 7.86
N SER A 519 -1.46 14.94 7.67
CA SER A 519 -2.01 15.22 6.34
C SER A 519 -1.38 16.46 5.69
N GLU A 520 -1.10 17.52 6.45
CA GLU A 520 -0.39 18.70 5.96
C GLU A 520 1.04 18.35 5.53
N VAL A 521 1.79 17.63 6.37
CA VAL A 521 3.16 17.18 6.06
C VAL A 521 3.20 16.33 4.79
N THR A 522 2.27 15.38 4.62
CA THR A 522 2.17 14.57 3.40
C THR A 522 1.86 15.46 2.18
N ALA A 523 0.95 16.42 2.29
CA ALA A 523 0.63 17.33 1.19
C ALA A 523 1.85 18.16 0.77
N ASP A 524 2.61 18.69 1.73
CA ASP A 524 3.80 19.50 1.46
C ASP A 524 4.93 18.65 0.83
N HIS A 525 5.10 17.41 1.29
CA HIS A 525 6.06 16.49 0.69
C HIS A 525 5.69 16.14 -0.76
N LEU A 526 4.41 15.85 -1.05
CA LEU A 526 3.94 15.58 -2.41
C LEU A 526 4.09 16.81 -3.32
N LEU A 527 3.82 18.02 -2.80
CA LEU A 527 4.03 19.27 -3.52
C LEU A 527 5.51 19.49 -3.85
N ALA A 528 6.42 19.20 -2.92
CA ALA A 528 7.86 19.30 -3.14
C ALA A 528 8.35 18.32 -4.22
N ILE A 529 7.81 17.10 -4.25
CA ILE A 529 8.10 16.11 -5.30
C ILE A 529 7.59 16.61 -6.66
N ALA A 530 6.37 17.14 -6.72
CA ALA A 530 5.80 17.72 -7.94
C ALA A 530 6.67 18.86 -8.49
N ALA A 531 7.05 19.81 -7.62
CA ALA A 531 7.92 20.92 -8.00
C ALA A 531 9.31 20.43 -8.49
N ALA A 532 9.87 19.40 -7.86
CA ALA A 532 11.15 18.82 -8.28
C ALA A 532 11.08 18.10 -9.64
N LEU A 533 9.92 17.54 -10.00
CA LEU A 533 9.67 16.96 -11.31
C LEU A 533 9.52 18.03 -12.40
N GLU A 534 8.91 19.17 -12.09
CA GLU A 534 8.70 20.28 -13.04
C GLU A 534 9.95 21.16 -13.24
N ALA A 535 10.85 21.22 -12.26
CA ALA A 535 12.00 22.14 -12.27
C ALA A 535 13.06 21.86 -13.36
N VAL A 536 13.09 20.65 -13.92
CA VAL A 536 14.13 20.20 -14.87
C VAL A 536 13.45 19.42 -16.01
N PRO A 537 13.98 19.46 -17.24
CA PRO A 537 13.43 18.65 -18.34
C PRO A 537 13.23 17.19 -17.93
N PRO A 538 12.07 16.61 -18.25
CA PRO A 538 11.69 15.28 -17.77
C PRO A 538 12.56 14.21 -18.44
N THR A 539 13.15 13.35 -17.61
CA THR A 539 13.79 12.11 -18.04
C THR A 539 13.03 10.93 -17.48
N LEU A 540 13.11 9.77 -18.14
CA LEU A 540 12.37 8.59 -17.70
C LEU A 540 12.80 8.17 -16.28
N ALA A 541 14.10 8.20 -15.99
CA ALA A 541 14.66 7.93 -14.67
C ALA A 541 14.08 8.86 -13.59
N ARG A 542 14.10 10.18 -13.81
CA ARG A 542 13.57 11.16 -12.84
C ARG A 542 12.08 10.99 -12.63
N THR A 543 11.34 10.71 -13.69
CA THR A 543 9.89 10.46 -13.63
C THR A 543 9.59 9.24 -12.77
N ALA A 544 10.35 8.16 -12.95
CA ALA A 544 10.26 6.97 -12.11
C ALA A 544 10.63 7.26 -10.65
N ASP A 545 11.74 7.96 -10.40
CA ASP A 545 12.17 8.29 -9.04
C ASP A 545 11.15 9.16 -8.30
N GLY A 546 10.59 10.16 -8.98
CA GLY A 546 9.53 11.01 -8.43
C GLY A 546 8.23 10.23 -8.17
N GLY A 547 7.84 9.34 -9.08
CA GLY A 547 6.69 8.45 -8.88
C GLY A 547 6.89 7.51 -7.68
N GLU A 548 8.04 6.86 -7.57
CA GLU A 548 8.39 5.99 -6.45
C GLU A 548 8.46 6.77 -5.12
N ALA A 549 9.02 7.98 -5.13
CA ALA A 549 9.07 8.85 -3.95
C ALA A 549 7.67 9.25 -3.49
N ALA A 550 6.79 9.62 -4.42
CA ALA A 550 5.41 9.95 -4.10
C ALA A 550 4.65 8.75 -3.51
N ALA A 551 4.82 7.56 -4.10
CA ALA A 551 4.23 6.33 -3.58
C ALA A 551 4.68 6.04 -2.14
N ARG A 552 5.98 6.20 -1.84
CA ARG A 552 6.51 6.06 -0.47
C ARG A 552 5.92 7.10 0.48
N ALA A 553 5.82 8.36 0.06
CA ALA A 553 5.25 9.43 0.88
C ALA A 553 3.78 9.20 1.24
N MET A 554 2.99 8.58 0.34
CA MET A 554 1.60 8.22 0.60
C MET A 554 1.46 7.04 1.59
N ILE A 555 2.43 6.11 1.61
CA ILE A 555 2.40 4.91 2.47
C ILE A 555 2.97 5.20 3.87
N SER A 556 3.98 6.07 4.00
CA SER A 556 4.71 6.30 5.26
C SER A 556 3.80 6.78 6.40
N ASP A 557 2.84 7.66 6.12
CA ASP A 557 1.86 8.15 7.11
C ASP A 557 1.07 6.99 7.75
N LEU A 558 0.65 6.02 6.93
CA LEU A 558 -0.12 4.86 7.39
C LEU A 558 0.68 3.92 8.30
N GLY A 559 1.98 3.78 8.06
CA GLY A 559 2.87 2.95 8.88
C GLY A 559 3.03 3.50 10.30
N GLU A 560 3.33 4.80 10.43
CA GLU A 560 3.44 5.48 11.72
C GLU A 560 2.10 5.53 12.45
N TRP A 561 1.03 5.78 11.70
CA TRP A 561 -0.32 5.81 12.23
C TRP A 561 -0.75 4.46 12.81
N ARG A 562 -0.45 3.34 12.14
CA ARG A 562 -0.69 1.98 12.67
C ARG A 562 0.05 1.71 13.96
N LEU A 563 1.33 2.04 14.03
CA LEU A 563 2.13 1.81 15.24
C LEU A 563 1.54 2.56 16.43
N SER A 564 1.13 3.82 16.22
CA SER A 564 0.48 4.63 17.27
C SER A 564 -0.89 4.08 17.70
N HIS A 565 -1.67 3.49 16.80
CA HIS A 565 -3.01 2.97 17.09
C HIS A 565 -3.01 1.52 17.60
N GLN A 566 -2.05 0.69 17.19
CA GLN A 566 -1.82 -0.63 17.79
C GLN A 566 -1.45 -0.51 19.27
N GLN A 567 -0.70 0.54 19.66
CA GLN A 567 -0.40 0.86 21.05
C GLN A 567 -1.60 1.41 21.83
N ARG A 568 -2.66 1.86 21.15
CA ARG A 568 -3.89 2.43 21.74
C ARG A 568 -5.12 1.52 21.57
N GLN A 569 -4.92 0.25 21.20
CA GLN A 569 -6.05 -0.69 21.11
C GLN A 569 -6.78 -0.73 22.44
N LEU A 570 -8.11 -0.63 22.35
CA LEU A 570 -9.08 -0.55 23.44
C LEU A 570 -8.80 -1.56 24.55
N GLU A 571 -7.96 -1.18 25.51
CA GLU A 571 -8.10 -1.67 26.87
C GLU A 571 -9.47 -1.17 27.34
N LEU A 572 -10.27 -2.09 27.86
CA LEU A 572 -11.51 -1.75 28.56
C LEU A 572 -11.14 -0.76 29.68
N GLY A 573 -11.44 0.52 29.47
CA GLY A 573 -11.72 1.42 30.58
C GLY A 573 -12.97 0.94 31.30
#